data_AF-A0A0L0MWT5-F1
#
_entry.id   AF-A0A0L0MWT5-F1
#
_cell.length_a   1.000
_cell.length_b   1.000
_cell.length_c   1.000
_cell.angle_alpha   90.00
_cell.angle_beta   90.00
_cell.angle_gamma   90.00
#
_symmetry.space_group_name_H-M   'P 1'
#
loop_
_entity.id
_entity.type
_entity.pdbx_description
1 polymer ?
#
loop_
_entity_poly.entity_id
_entity_poly.type
_entity_poly.pdbx_seq_one_letter_code
_entity_poly.pdbx_strand_id
1 'polypeptide(L)' 'MTMRDVPPGNETGIYYIPIGGLPFSTVWQLLKDWLRKGGCNVDHIQIFQKSTSGWIRLVGKENFERTLRRRSPMHVSLLS' A
#
# COMPACT_ATOMS: atom_id res chain seq x y z
N MET A 1 -3.74 -3.41 22.94
CA MET A 1 -3.71 -3.40 21.46
C MET A 1 -2.99 -2.12 21.06
N THR A 2 -1.67 -2.16 20.89
CA THR A 2 -0.86 -0.96 20.68
C THR A 2 -1.07 -0.47 19.25
N MET A 3 -1.87 0.59 19.09
CA MET A 3 -1.72 1.47 17.92
C MET A 3 -0.26 1.90 17.93
N ARG A 4 0.54 1.36 16.99
CA ARG A 4 1.87 1.90 16.75
C ARG A 4 1.62 3.30 16.24
N ASP A 5 2.04 4.30 17.01
CA ASP A 5 2.12 5.68 16.55
C ASP A 5 3.09 5.66 15.36
N VAL A 6 2.54 5.58 14.15
CA VAL A 6 3.33 5.68 12.93
C VAL A 6 3.36 7.17 12.65
N PRO A 7 4.51 7.84 12.78
CA PRO A 7 4.59 9.26 12.47
C PRO A 7 4.21 9.43 11.01
N PRO A 8 3.55 10.55 10.65
CA PRO A 8 3.01 10.73 9.31
C PRO A 8 4.10 10.52 8.27
N GLY A 9 3.75 9.88 7.15
CA GLY A 9 4.71 9.55 6.10
C GLY A 9 5.46 10.75 5.53
N ASN A 10 4.94 11.97 5.74
CA ASN A 10 5.59 13.22 5.38
C ASN A 10 6.81 13.56 6.26
N GLU A 11 6.90 13.01 7.48
CA GLU A 11 8.03 13.16 8.41
C GLU A 11 8.99 11.98 8.32
N THR A 12 8.47 10.75 8.18
CA THR A 12 9.31 9.53 8.13
C THR A 12 9.77 9.17 6.72
N GLY A 13 9.12 9.71 5.69
CA GLY A 13 9.26 9.26 4.31
C GLY A 13 8.62 7.89 4.05
N ILE A 14 7.93 7.30 5.03
CA ILE A 14 7.33 5.96 4.94
C ILE A 14 5.82 6.07 4.86
N TYR A 15 5.25 5.59 3.76
CA TYR A 15 3.82 5.63 3.48
C TYR A 15 3.24 4.22 3.50
N TYR A 16 2.11 4.07 4.20
CA TYR A 16 1.40 2.81 4.31
C TYR A 16 0.09 2.90 3.53
N ILE A 17 -0.09 2.03 2.54
CA ILE A 17 -1.31 1.96 1.74
C ILE A 17 -2.07 0.69 2.13
N PRO A 18 -3.24 0.81 2.79
CA PRO A 18 -4.11 -0.33 3.00
C PRO A 18 -4.72 -0.79 1.66
N ILE A 19 -4.80 -2.11 1.50
CA ILE A 19 -5.41 -2.77 0.36
C ILE A 19 -6.43 -3.80 0.85
N GLY A 20 -7.56 -3.87 0.16
CA GLY A 20 -8.65 -4.79 0.46
C GLY A 20 -9.33 -5.23 -0.84
N GLY A 21 -10.11 -6.30 -0.77
CA GLY A 21 -10.79 -6.87 -1.92
C GLY A 21 -9.87 -7.70 -2.83
N LEU A 22 -8.79 -8.25 -2.27
CA LEU A 22 -7.88 -9.13 -3.02
C LEU A 22 -8.48 -10.53 -3.14
N PRO A 23 -8.39 -11.22 -4.29
CA PRO A 23 -8.75 -12.63 -4.37
C PRO A 23 -7.91 -13.48 -3.39
N PHE A 24 -8.48 -14.57 -2.85
CA PHE A 24 -7.81 -15.45 -1.88
C PHE A 24 -6.47 -16.03 -2.37
N SER A 25 -6.32 -16.17 -3.69
CA SER A 25 -5.09 -16.61 -4.35
C SER A 25 -4.06 -15.50 -4.57
N THR A 26 -4.31 -14.28 -4.10
CA THR A 26 -3.37 -13.16 -4.29
C THR A 26 -2.12 -13.36 -3.46
N VAL A 27 -0.98 -13.44 -4.15
CA VAL A 27 0.34 -13.49 -3.55
C VAL A 27 1.00 -12.11 -3.61
N TRP A 28 1.71 -11.74 -2.55
CA TRP A 28 2.42 -10.47 -2.44
C TRP A 28 3.40 -10.24 -3.60
N GLN A 29 3.95 -11.31 -4.17
CA GLN A 29 4.86 -11.27 -5.32
C GLN A 29 4.18 -10.70 -6.56
N LEU A 30 2.97 -11.17 -6.87
CA LEU A 30 2.21 -10.70 -8.02
C LEU A 30 1.87 -9.22 -7.87
N LEU A 31 1.49 -8.82 -6.65
CA LEU A 31 1.20 -7.42 -6.33
C LEU A 31 2.45 -6.55 -6.44
N LYS A 32 3.61 -7.05 -5.97
CA LYS A 32 4.90 -6.36 -6.08
C LYS A 32 5.29 -6.18 -7.55
N ASP A 33 5.13 -7.22 -8.37
CA ASP A 33 5.41 -7.15 -9.81
C ASP A 33 4.51 -6.14 -10.52
N TRP A 34 3.21 -6.14 -10.20
CA TRP A 34 2.24 -5.19 -10.76
C TRP A 34 2.58 -3.74 -10.41
N LEU A 35 2.94 -3.48 -9.15
CA LEU A 35 3.38 -2.16 -8.69
C LEU A 35 4.70 -1.72 -9.35
N ARG A 36 5.66 -2.65 -9.49
CA ARG A 36 6.92 -2.39 -10.20
C ARG A 36 6.70 -2.07 -11.68
N LYS A 37 5.81 -2.80 -12.36
CA LYS A 37 5.37 -2.46 -13.74
C LYS A 37 4.71 -1.09 -13.82
N GLY A 38 4.07 -0.66 -12.74
CA GLY A 38 3.54 0.69 -12.59
C GLY A 38 4.58 1.78 -12.31
N GLY A 39 5.87 1.42 -12.22
CA GLY A 39 6.94 2.34 -11.83
C GLY A 39 6.93 2.70 -10.35
N CYS A 40 6.24 1.93 -9.51
CA CYS A 40 6.16 2.14 -8.06
C CYS A 40 7.19 1.24 -7.37
N ASN A 41 8.05 1.82 -6.54
CA ASN A 41 9.06 1.06 -5.82
C ASN A 41 8.51 0.58 -4.48
N VAL A 42 8.21 -0.71 -4.39
CA VAL A 42 7.60 -1.26 -3.18
C VAL A 42 8.65 -1.77 -2.23
N ASP A 43 8.67 -1.20 -1.03
CA ASP A 43 9.58 -1.60 0.03
C ASP A 43 9.07 -2.89 0.70
N HIS A 44 7.81 -2.90 1.16
CA HIS A 44 7.22 -4.05 1.84
C HIS A 44 5.78 -4.29 1.42
N ILE A 45 5.36 -5.55 1.36
CA ILE A 45 3.97 -5.93 1.12
C ILE A 45 3.59 -7.00 2.13
N GLN A 46 2.55 -6.73 2.89
CA GLN A 46 1.93 -7.70 3.78
C GLN A 46 0.54 -8.04 3.27
N ILE A 47 0.29 -9.31 2.98
CA ILE A 47 -1.05 -9.82 2.65
C ILE A 47 -1.51 -10.73 3.79
N PHE A 48 -2.73 -10.50 4.26
CA PHE A 48 -3.44 -11.36 5.19
C PHE A 48 -4.28 -12.35 4.39
N GLN A 49 -3.72 -13.55 4.16
CA GLN A 49 -4.40 -14.61 3.40
C GLN A 49 -5.76 -15.00 4.00
N LYS A 50 -5.93 -14.85 5.33
CA LYS A 50 -7.20 -15.13 6.03
C LYS A 50 -8.26 -14.04 5.84
N SER A 51 -7.90 -12.85 5.35
CA SER A 51 -8.78 -11.67 5.37
C SER A 51 -8.87 -10.93 4.03
N THR A 52 -8.35 -11.49 2.93
CA THR A 52 -8.38 -10.86 1.58
C THR A 52 -7.94 -9.38 1.57
N SER A 53 -7.09 -9.03 2.54
CA SER A 53 -6.71 -7.67 2.90
C SER A 53 -5.22 -7.63 3.15
N GLY A 54 -4.64 -6.45 3.11
CA GLY A 54 -3.22 -6.27 3.31
C GLY A 54 -2.84 -4.81 3.43
N TRP A 55 -1.55 -4.56 3.45
CA TRP A 55 -1.01 -3.23 3.35
C TRP A 55 0.33 -3.27 2.63
N ILE A 56 0.64 -2.15 1.98
CA ILE A 56 1.87 -1.94 1.25
C ILE A 56 2.63 -0.82 1.95
N ARG A 57 3.92 -1.00 2.17
CA ARG A 57 4.86 0.04 2.57
C ARG A 57 5.57 0.58 1.36
N LEU A 58 5.48 1.89 1.18
CA LEU A 58 6.21 2.66 0.19
C LEU A 58 7.15 3.61 0.90
N VAL A 59 8.30 3.86 0.30
CA VAL A 59 9.22 4.91 0.73
C VAL A 59 9.18 6.02 -0.30
N GLY A 60 9.09 7.27 0.17
CA GLY A 60 9.05 8.48 -0.63
C GLY A 60 7.64 8.95 -0.98
N LYS A 61 7.40 10.26 -0.82
CA LYS A 61 6.14 10.91 -1.15
C LYS A 61 5.78 10.76 -2.63
N GLU A 62 6.75 10.94 -3.51
CA GLU A 62 6.54 10.84 -4.96
C GLU A 62 6.02 9.45 -5.36
N ASN A 63 6.56 8.41 -4.73
CA ASN A 63 6.18 7.03 -4.98
C ASN A 63 4.76 6.72 -4.49
N PHE A 64 4.38 7.28 -3.34
CA PHE A 64 3.01 7.26 -2.84
C PHE A 64 2.04 8.00 -3.78
N GLU A 65 2.39 9.20 -4.24
CA GLU A 65 1.57 9.99 -5.15
C GLU A 65 1.40 9.32 -6.53
N ARG A 66 2.45 8.71 -7.07
CA ARG A 66 2.38 7.90 -8.30
C ARG A 66 1.44 6.71 -8.14
N THR A 67 1.54 6.01 -6.99
CA THR A 67 0.67 4.86 -6.69
C THR A 67 -0.79 5.29 -6.54
N LEU A 68 -1.05 6.41 -5.86
CA LEU A 68 -2.40 6.96 -5.70
C LEU A 68 -3.02 7.41 -7.02
N ARG A 69 -2.26 8.14 -7.86
CA ARG A 69 -2.74 8.58 -9.19
C ARG A 69 -3.18 7.41 -10.06
N ARG A 70 -2.49 6.27 -9.97
CA ARG A 70 -2.84 5.06 -10.71
C ARG A 70 -4.06 4.32 -10.15
N ARG A 71 -4.42 4.56 -8.88
CA ARG A 71 -5.56 3.91 -8.19
C ARG A 71 -6.89 4.66 -8.37
N SER A 72 -6.90 5.78 -9.11
CA SER A 72 -8.03 6.70 -9.24
C SER A 72 -9.10 6.27 -10.27
N PRO A 73 -9.76 5.12 -10.07
CA PRO A 73 -11.20 5.28 -9.84
C PRO A 73 -11.75 4.46 -8.67
N MET A 74 -10.93 4.05 -7.69
CA MET A 74 -11.46 3.39 -6.49
C MET A 74 -11.26 4.27 -5.25
N HIS A 75 -12.32 5.03 -4.97
CA HIS A 75 -12.57 5.88 -3.81
C HIS A 75 -11.80 5.47 -2.55
N VAL A 76 -10.72 6.19 -2.23
CA VAL A 76 -10.00 6.07 -0.95
C VAL A 76 -10.45 7.25 -0.08
N SER A 77 -11.27 6.97 0.92
CA SER A 77 -11.49 7.90 2.03
C SER A 77 -10.17 8.00 2.80
N LEU A 78 -9.41 9.09 2.61
CA LEU A 78 -8.34 9.42 3.54
C LEU A 78 -8.99 9.74 4.89
N LEU A 79 -8.72 8.90 5.89
CA LEU A 79 -8.94 9.27 7.30
C LEU A 79 -8.04 10.47 7.58
N SER A 80 -8.66 11.65 7.69
CA SER A 80 -8.09 12.89 8.22
C SER A 80 -8.45 13.01 9.70
#